data_AF-A0A6C1QSA9-F1
#
_entry.id   AF-A0A6C1QSA9-F1
#
_cell.length_a   1.000
_cell.length_b   1.000
_cell.length_c   1.000
_cell.angle_alpha   90.00
_cell.angle_beta   90.00
_cell.angle_gamma   90.00
#
_symmetry.space_group_name_H-M   'P 1'
#
loop_
_entity.id
_entity.type
_entity.pdbx_description
1 polymer ?
#
loop_
_entity_poly.entity_id
_entity_poly.type
_entity_poly.pdbx_seq_one_letter_code
_entity_poly.pdbx_strand_id
1 'polypeptide(L)'
;MASGRILHECTSSRQARTAANPLFVANYFDRQLRKDLKECVRHTVCFGRNVNNVMQRMLLYRLYHNHYKAYRHRRPTERHESWAGIDGAWVDERLARLYRWRPFLSRTEPIETDRQVWLRKLVTPLGKDREYLPKFALA
;
A
#
# COMPACT_ATOMS: atom_id res chain seq x y z
N MET A 1 -18.15 19.40 18.02
CA MET A 1 -18.42 19.26 16.57
C MET A 1 -17.20 19.76 15.82
N ALA A 2 -16.52 18.92 15.05
CA ALA A 2 -15.35 19.35 14.27
C ALA A 2 -15.81 20.38 13.22
N SER A 3 -15.11 21.51 13.12
CA SER A 3 -15.56 22.74 12.42
C SER A 3 -15.73 22.62 10.90
N GLY A 4 -15.61 21.43 10.31
CA GLY A 4 -15.85 21.18 8.89
C GLY A 4 -14.93 21.96 7.94
N ARG A 5 -13.84 22.56 8.45
CA ARG A 5 -12.93 23.39 7.67
C ARG A 5 -11.83 22.52 7.07
N ILE A 6 -11.73 22.53 5.74
CA ILE A 6 -10.62 21.94 4.99
C ILE A 6 -9.53 23.01 4.89
N LEU A 7 -8.33 22.71 5.39
CA LEU A 7 -7.15 23.53 5.19
C LEU A 7 -6.44 23.07 3.92
N HIS A 8 -6.34 23.96 2.93
CA HIS A 8 -5.56 23.69 1.72
C HIS A 8 -4.13 24.18 1.94
N GLU A 9 -3.18 23.24 1.94
CA GLU A 9 -1.75 23.54 2.04
C GLU A 9 -1.07 23.29 0.70
N CYS A 10 -0.35 24.29 0.17
CA CYS A 10 0.42 24.16 -1.05
C CYS A 10 1.92 24.11 -0.73
N THR A 11 2.59 23.03 -1.14
CA THR A 11 4.04 22.92 -1.07
C THR A 11 4.63 23.17 -2.47
N SER A 12 5.54 24.14 -2.59
CA SER A 12 6.17 24.44 -3.87
C SER A 12 6.99 23.26 -4.40
N SER A 13 6.84 22.94 -5.68
CA SER A 13 7.56 21.85 -6.35
C SER A 13 9.07 22.06 -6.44
N ARG A 14 9.55 23.30 -6.20
CA ARG A 14 10.97 23.65 -6.17
C ARG A 14 11.63 23.41 -4.82
N GLN A 15 10.85 23.15 -3.76
CA GLN A 15 11.42 22.87 -2.44
C GLN A 15 12.20 21.55 -2.45
N ALA A 16 13.24 21.49 -1.62
CA ALA A 16 14.05 20.29 -1.47
C ALA A 16 13.19 19.11 -1.00
N ARG A 17 13.36 17.94 -1.62
CA ARG A 17 12.66 16.69 -1.27
C ARG A 17 13.38 15.99 -0.11
N THR A 18 13.38 16.63 1.05
CA THR A 18 13.94 16.09 2.30
C THR A 18 12.84 15.50 3.18
N ALA A 19 13.21 14.85 4.29
CA ALA A 19 12.26 14.33 5.27
C ALA A 19 11.41 15.42 5.96
N ALA A 20 11.89 16.66 5.95
CA ALA A 20 11.16 17.83 6.48
C ALA A 20 10.12 18.40 5.49
N ASN A 21 10.10 17.92 4.24
CA ASN A 21 9.13 18.37 3.26
C ASN A 21 7.73 17.83 3.63
N PRO A 22 6.66 18.64 3.65
CA PRO A 22 5.30 18.16 3.96
C PRO A 22 4.82 17.05 3.02
N LEU A 23 5.31 17.04 1.77
CA LEU A 23 5.03 16.01 0.78
C LEU A 23 6.00 14.82 0.85
N PHE A 24 6.85 14.73 1.87
CA PHE A 24 7.88 13.68 1.97
C PHE A 24 7.28 12.28 1.84
N VAL A 25 6.18 11.99 2.55
CA VAL A 25 5.55 10.68 2.53
C VAL A 25 5.11 10.30 1.11
N ALA A 26 4.43 11.21 0.41
CA ALA A 26 3.98 11.00 -0.96
C ALA A 26 5.17 10.84 -1.93
N ASN A 27 6.16 11.72 -1.84
CA ASN A 27 7.36 11.68 -2.68
C ASN A 27 8.19 10.42 -2.45
N TYR A 28 8.35 10.02 -1.19
CA TYR A 28 9.09 8.83 -0.78
C TYR A 28 8.41 7.58 -1.34
N PHE A 29 7.10 7.48 -1.14
CA PHE A 29 6.34 6.33 -1.57
C PHE A 29 6.29 6.21 -3.09
N ASP A 30 5.99 7.30 -3.81
CA ASP A 30 6.07 7.35 -5.27
C ASP A 30 7.44 6.88 -5.79
N ARG A 31 8.54 7.40 -5.21
CA ARG A 31 9.89 6.95 -5.56
C ARG A 31 10.08 5.45 -5.36
N GLN A 32 9.58 4.89 -4.25
CA GLN A 32 9.73 3.46 -3.96
C GLN A 32 8.95 2.61 -4.95
N LEU A 33 7.73 3.01 -5.32
CA LEU A 33 6.92 2.32 -6.33
C LEU A 33 7.61 2.34 -7.70
N ARG A 34 8.08 3.51 -8.15
CA ARG A 34 8.78 3.64 -9.44
C ARG A 34 10.10 2.87 -9.48
N LYS A 35 10.71 2.62 -8.33
CA LYS A 35 11.93 1.80 -8.22
C LYS A 35 11.62 0.30 -8.27
N ASP A 36 10.62 -0.14 -7.51
CA ASP A 36 10.43 -1.56 -7.22
C ASP A 36 9.35 -2.22 -8.10
N LEU A 37 8.43 -1.45 -8.70
CA LEU A 37 7.32 -1.96 -9.52
C LEU A 37 7.47 -1.58 -10.99
N LYS A 38 7.53 -2.59 -11.87
CA LYS A 38 7.76 -2.42 -13.31
C LYS A 38 6.73 -1.50 -13.98
N GLU A 39 5.47 -1.65 -13.61
CA GLU A 39 4.32 -0.87 -14.06
C GLU A 39 4.34 0.60 -13.61
N CYS A 40 5.26 0.97 -12.72
CA CYS A 40 5.44 2.36 -12.28
C CYS A 40 6.70 3.00 -12.90
N VAL A 41 7.57 2.23 -13.59
CA VAL A 41 8.86 2.75 -14.09
C VAL A 41 8.69 3.71 -15.27
N ARG A 42 7.77 3.41 -16.22
CA ARG A 42 7.57 4.20 -17.45
C ARG A 42 6.10 4.34 -17.77
N HIS A 43 5.56 5.54 -17.61
CA HIS A 43 4.12 5.81 -17.74
C HIS A 43 3.54 5.44 -19.12
N THR A 44 4.34 5.47 -20.19
CA THR A 44 3.86 5.24 -21.57
C THR A 44 3.94 3.79 -22.03
N VAL A 45 4.80 2.97 -21.42
CA VAL A 45 5.11 1.61 -21.93
C VAL A 45 4.85 0.53 -20.88
N CYS A 46 4.91 0.88 -19.60
CA CYS A 46 4.71 -0.05 -18.51
C CYS A 46 3.56 0.45 -17.67
N PHE A 47 2.38 -0.13 -17.84
CA PHE A 47 1.21 0.17 -17.04
C PHE A 47 0.46 -1.11 -16.70
N GLY A 48 -0.24 -1.09 -15.57
CA GLY A 48 -1.11 -2.18 -15.18
C GLY A 48 -2.34 -2.24 -16.08
N ARG A 49 -2.56 -3.39 -16.73
CA ARG A 49 -3.75 -3.62 -17.56
C ARG A 49 -5.02 -3.85 -16.76
N ASN A 50 -4.89 -4.04 -15.46
CA ASN A 50 -5.95 -4.45 -14.57
C ASN A 50 -5.74 -3.78 -13.21
N VAL A 51 -6.68 -2.90 -12.83
CA VAL A 51 -6.52 -2.07 -11.63
C VAL A 51 -6.57 -2.90 -10.36
N ASN A 52 -7.42 -3.94 -10.28
CA ASN A 52 -7.53 -4.77 -9.10
C ASN A 52 -6.24 -5.55 -8.84
N ASN A 53 -5.62 -6.10 -9.88
CA ASN A 53 -4.34 -6.81 -9.78
C ASN A 53 -3.19 -5.88 -9.35
N VAL A 54 -3.15 -4.65 -9.86
CA VAL A 54 -2.15 -3.65 -9.42
C VAL A 54 -2.37 -3.29 -7.96
N MET A 55 -3.62 -3.02 -7.57
CA MET A 55 -3.91 -2.63 -6.20
C MET A 55 -3.74 -3.78 -5.20
N GLN A 56 -4.00 -5.03 -5.60
CA GLN A 56 -3.66 -6.20 -4.78
C GLN A 56 -2.16 -6.33 -4.57
N ARG A 57 -1.37 -6.15 -5.63
CA ARG A 57 0.09 -6.12 -5.54
C ARG A 57 0.58 -4.98 -4.65
N MET A 58 -0.11 -3.85 -4.67
CA MET A 58 0.17 -2.71 -3.81
C MET A 58 -0.05 -3.04 -2.31
N LEU A 59 -1.10 -3.79 -1.97
CA LEU A 59 -1.30 -4.28 -0.60
C LEU A 59 -0.15 -5.20 -0.15
N LEU A 60 0.27 -6.12 -1.02
CA LEU A 60 1.43 -6.98 -0.75
C LEU A 60 2.73 -6.18 -0.65
N TYR A 61 2.90 -5.15 -1.48
CA TYR A 61 4.05 -4.27 -1.44
C TYR A 61 4.11 -3.50 -0.12
N ARG A 62 2.98 -2.95 0.36
CA ARG A 62 2.90 -2.29 1.68
C ARG A 62 3.33 -3.22 2.80
N LEU A 63 2.83 -4.47 2.80
CA LEU A 63 3.22 -5.50 3.76
C LEU A 63 4.73 -5.78 3.70
N TYR A 64 5.26 -6.05 2.50
CA TYR A 64 6.67 -6.35 2.29
C TYR A 64 7.58 -5.18 2.67
N HIS A 65 7.29 -3.98 2.16
CA HIS A 65 8.07 -2.78 2.40
C HIS A 65 8.14 -2.45 3.88
N ASN A 66 7.01 -2.57 4.59
CA ASN A 66 6.97 -2.23 5.99
C ASN A 66 7.65 -3.29 6.86
N HIS A 67 7.43 -4.59 6.61
CA HIS A 67 7.74 -5.64 7.59
C HIS A 67 8.77 -6.69 7.17
N TYR A 68 9.23 -6.67 5.92
CA TYR A 68 10.25 -7.61 5.43
C TYR A 68 11.49 -6.90 4.90
N LYS A 69 11.31 -5.75 4.25
CA LYS A 69 12.40 -4.95 3.70
C LYS A 69 13.15 -4.24 4.83
N ALA A 70 14.48 -4.35 4.84
CA ALA A 70 15.31 -3.58 5.74
C ALA A 70 15.11 -2.07 5.53
N TYR A 71 14.99 -1.31 6.63
CA TYR A 71 14.80 0.13 6.64
C TYR A 71 15.89 0.86 5.85
N ARG A 72 17.14 0.41 6.00
CA ARG A 72 18.29 0.87 5.20
C ARG A 72 19.18 -0.30 4.86
N HIS A 73 19.80 -0.26 3.68
CA HIS A 73 20.75 -1.29 3.27
C HIS A 73 21.91 -1.49 4.26
N ARG A 74 22.39 -0.41 4.88
CA ARG A 74 23.43 -0.44 5.93
C ARG A 74 22.93 -0.90 7.30
N ARG A 75 21.62 -1.15 7.46
CA ARG A 75 20.97 -1.58 8.70
C ARG A 75 20.02 -2.74 8.39
N PRO A 76 20.56 -3.92 8.04
CA PRO A 76 19.77 -5.02 7.48
C PRO A 76 18.78 -5.65 8.47
N THR A 77 19.00 -5.46 9.77
CA THR A 77 18.15 -6.01 10.84
C THR A 77 17.00 -5.10 11.23
N GLU A 78 17.12 -3.79 10.99
CA GLU A 78 16.09 -2.81 11.31
C GLU A 78 15.06 -2.78 10.18
N ARG A 79 13.77 -2.84 10.54
CA ARG A 79 12.67 -2.80 9.57
C ARG A 79 11.88 -1.50 9.74
N HIS A 80 11.03 -1.19 8.76
CA HIS A 80 10.34 0.10 8.73
C HIS A 80 9.36 0.27 9.89
N GLU A 81 8.74 -0.81 10.36
CA GLU A 81 7.83 -0.77 11.51
C GLU A 81 8.55 -0.40 12.81
N SER A 82 9.79 -0.85 13.00
CA SER A 82 10.57 -0.54 14.21
C SER A 82 10.85 0.96 14.33
N TRP A 83 11.15 1.61 13.20
CA TRP A 83 11.34 3.06 13.14
C TRP A 83 10.04 3.85 13.29
N ALA A 84 8.90 3.23 12.99
CA ALA A 84 7.58 3.79 13.27
C ALA A 84 7.15 3.60 14.74
N GLY A 85 7.98 2.98 15.59
CA GLY A 85 7.65 2.69 16.99
C GLY A 85 6.66 1.54 17.16
N ILE A 86 6.51 0.69 16.15
CA ILE A 86 5.65 -0.50 16.20
C ILE A 86 6.45 -1.68 16.78
N ASP A 87 5.82 -2.44 17.67
CA ASP A 87 6.41 -3.65 18.23
C ASP A 87 6.61 -4.74 17.15
N GLY A 88 7.88 -5.06 16.87
CA GLY A 88 8.26 -6.06 15.89
C GLY A 88 7.82 -7.48 16.28
N ALA A 89 7.79 -7.81 17.58
CA ALA A 89 7.37 -9.13 18.02
C ALA A 89 5.88 -9.36 17.75
N TRP A 90 5.05 -8.35 18.03
CA TRP A 90 3.64 -8.34 17.67
C TRP A 90 3.44 -8.54 16.15
N VAL A 91 4.21 -7.83 15.32
CA VAL A 91 4.16 -7.98 13.85
C VAL A 91 4.53 -9.39 13.43
N ASP A 92 5.64 -9.92 13.94
CA ASP A 92 6.15 -11.26 13.58
C ASP A 92 5.13 -12.36 13.92
N GLU A 93 4.45 -12.25 15.07
CA GLU A 93 3.35 -13.15 15.45
C GLU A 93 2.20 -13.11 14.43
N ARG A 94 1.81 -11.92 13.94
CA ARG A 94 0.75 -11.76 12.94
C ARG A 94 1.18 -12.28 11.57
N LEU A 95 2.42 -12.02 11.16
CA LEU A 95 2.98 -12.54 9.90
C LEU A 95 3.04 -14.07 9.89
N ALA A 96 3.42 -14.69 11.01
CA ALA A 96 3.45 -16.14 11.15
C ALA A 96 2.05 -16.79 10.95
N ARG A 97 0.98 -16.04 11.20
CA ARG A 97 -0.40 -16.51 10.97
C ARG A 97 -0.82 -16.48 9.51
N LEU A 98 -0.25 -15.60 8.66
CA LEU A 98 -0.66 -15.44 7.26
C LEU A 98 -0.56 -16.73 6.45
N TYR A 99 0.46 -17.54 6.73
CA TYR A 99 0.69 -18.81 6.03
C TYR A 99 -0.04 -20.01 6.67
N ARG A 100 -0.64 -19.82 7.85
CA ARG A 100 -1.35 -20.87 8.58
C ARG A 100 -2.86 -20.71 8.50
N TRP A 101 -3.32 -19.47 8.49
CA TRP A 101 -4.73 -19.11 8.59
C TRP A 101 -5.12 -18.22 7.43
N ARG A 102 -6.24 -18.57 6.78
CA ARG A 102 -6.84 -17.72 5.76
C ARG A 102 -7.66 -16.61 6.44
N PRO A 103 -7.38 -15.33 6.16
CA PRO A 103 -8.27 -14.25 6.60
C PRO A 103 -9.59 -14.31 5.80
N PHE A 104 -10.70 -14.06 6.50
CA PHE A 104 -12.06 -13.97 5.97
C PHE A 104 -12.60 -12.57 6.18
N LEU A 105 -13.41 -12.07 5.24
CA LEU A 105 -13.95 -10.72 5.31
C LEU A 105 -15.00 -10.60 6.42
N SER A 106 -15.67 -11.70 6.75
CA SER A 106 -16.58 -11.77 7.90
C SER A 106 -15.87 -11.64 9.25
N ARG A 107 -14.55 -11.86 9.30
CA ARG A 107 -13.73 -11.88 10.54
C ARG A 107 -12.65 -10.81 10.57
N THR A 108 -12.56 -10.00 9.52
CA THR A 108 -11.57 -8.93 9.37
C THR A 108 -12.28 -7.69 8.87
N GLU A 109 -12.04 -6.57 9.52
CA GLU A 109 -12.57 -5.28 9.09
C GLU A 109 -11.46 -4.47 8.40
N PRO A 110 -11.24 -4.64 7.08
CA PRO A 110 -10.30 -3.81 6.35
C PRO A 110 -10.83 -2.39 6.21
N ILE A 111 -9.93 -1.41 6.15
CA ILE A 111 -10.27 -0.05 5.75
C ILE A 111 -10.96 -0.07 4.38
N GLU A 112 -11.80 0.93 4.09
CA GLU A 112 -12.65 0.92 2.89
C GLU A 112 -11.85 0.76 1.59
N THR A 113 -10.68 1.40 1.47
CA THR A 113 -9.82 1.24 0.30
C THR A 113 -9.34 -0.21 0.10
N ASP A 114 -8.94 -0.86 1.19
CA ASP A 114 -8.45 -2.24 1.14
C ASP A 114 -9.63 -3.22 0.94
N ARG A 115 -10.82 -2.89 1.46
CA ARG A 115 -12.07 -3.61 1.19
C ARG A 115 -12.45 -3.57 -0.29
N GLN A 116 -12.29 -2.42 -0.95
CA GLN A 116 -12.54 -2.29 -2.39
C GLN A 116 -11.62 -3.19 -3.21
N VAL A 117 -10.34 -3.25 -2.85
CA VAL A 117 -9.36 -4.12 -3.50
C VAL A 117 -9.66 -5.60 -3.24
N TRP A 118 -9.99 -5.96 -2.00
CA TRP A 118 -10.37 -7.33 -1.62
C TRP A 118 -11.56 -7.83 -2.42
N LEU A 119 -12.61 -7.02 -2.52
CA LEU A 119 -13.85 -7.33 -3.23
C LEU A 119 -13.76 -7.06 -4.75
N ARG A 120 -12.58 -6.71 -5.26
CA ARG A 120 -12.32 -6.37 -6.66
C ARG A 120 -13.29 -5.34 -7.24
N LYS A 121 -13.64 -4.32 -6.45
CA LYS A 121 -14.63 -3.29 -6.80
C LYS A 121 -14.09 -2.22 -7.75
N LEU A 122 -12.77 -2.15 -7.94
CA LEU A 122 -12.16 -1.13 -8.78
C LEU A 122 -12.41 -1.44 -10.26
N VAL A 123 -12.79 -0.43 -11.02
CA VAL A 123 -13.08 -0.57 -12.45
C VAL A 123 -11.83 -0.23 -13.25
N THR A 124 -11.37 -1.17 -14.07
CA THR A 124 -10.28 -0.92 -15.00
C THR A 124 -10.76 0.08 -16.05
N PRO A 125 -10.05 1.19 -16.31
CA PRO A 125 -10.43 2.14 -17.35
C PRO A 125 -10.64 1.44 -18.70
N LEU A 126 -11.72 1.79 -19.40
CA LEU A 126 -12.14 1.15 -20.67
C LEU A 126 -12.55 -0.33 -20.54
N GLY A 127 -12.60 -0.88 -19.33
CA GLY A 127 -13.16 -2.20 -19.03
C GLY A 127 -14.70 -2.16 -19.07
N LYS A 128 -15.30 -3.27 -19.52
CA LYS A 128 -16.76 -3.39 -19.65
C LYS A 128 -17.44 -3.83 -18.36
N ASP A 129 -16.79 -4.70 -17.57
CA ASP A 129 -17.41 -5.39 -16.44
C ASP A 129 -16.52 -5.42 -15.19
N ARG A 130 -17.15 -5.70 -14.05
CA ARG A 130 -16.44 -6.06 -12.81
C ARG A 130 -15.73 -7.38 -12.97
N GLU A 131 -14.58 -7.49 -12.33
CA GLU A 131 -13.80 -8.70 -12.39
C GLU A 131 -14.39 -9.83 -11.56
N TYR A 132 -14.09 -11.07 -11.97
CA TYR A 132 -14.48 -12.26 -11.23
C TYR A 132 -14.03 -12.18 -9.77
N LEU A 133 -14.99 -12.31 -8.85
CA LEU A 133 -14.75 -12.40 -7.42
C LEU A 133 -14.96 -13.86 -6.98
N PRO A 134 -13.92 -14.54 -6.46
CA PRO A 134 -14.08 -15.89 -5.93
C PRO A 134 -15.06 -15.91 -4.75
N LYS A 135 -15.91 -16.95 -4.68
CA LYS A 135 -16.92 -17.08 -3.60
C LYS A 135 -16.32 -17.03 -2.19
N PHE A 136 -15.13 -17.61 -2.00
CA PHE A 136 -14.45 -17.60 -0.70
C PHE A 136 -14.04 -16.20 -0.24
N ALA A 137 -13.92 -15.23 -1.14
CA ALA A 137 -13.56 -13.85 -0.78
C ALA A 137 -14.72 -13.10 -0.08
N LEU A 138 -15.95 -13.63 -0.20
CA LEU A 138 -17.16 -13.12 0.46
C LEU A 138 -17.42 -13.77 1.83
N ALA A 139 -16.72 -14.87 2.14
CA ALA A 139 -16.90 -15.63 3.37
C ALA A 139 -16.26 -14.94 4.59
#